data_AF-A0A7X0C5H2-F1
#
_entry.id   AF-A0A7X0C5H2-F1
#
_cell.length_a   1.000
_cell.length_b   1.000
_cell.length_c   1.000
_cell.angle_alpha   90.00
_cell.angle_beta   90.00
_cell.angle_gamma   90.00
#
_symmetry.space_group_name_H-M   'P 1'
#
loop_
_entity.id
_entity.type
_entity.pdbx_description
1 polymer ?
#
loop_
_entity_poly.entity_id
_entity_poly.type
_entity_poly.pdbx_seq_one_letter_code
_entity_poly.pdbx_strand_id
1 'polypeptide(L)' 'MKGALHPSFTDYDMLLQQLGVDLGGGLKETRSMDITREYVAAFFDLHLRGKPQPLLDKPSPRYPEVQFCASSAENC' A
#
# COMPACT_ATOMS: atom_id res chain seq x y z
N MET A 1 -5.70 2.97 -0.22
CA MET A 1 -5.12 2.03 -1.21
C MET A 1 -6.27 1.31 -1.89
N LYS A 2 -6.49 1.55 -3.18
CA LYS A 2 -7.59 0.96 -3.94
C LYS A 2 -7.46 -0.57 -3.97
N GLY A 3 -8.54 -1.28 -3.65
CA GLY A 3 -8.58 -2.74 -3.66
C GLY A 3 -7.98 -3.42 -2.43
N ALA A 4 -7.42 -2.68 -1.47
CA ALA A 4 -6.96 -3.25 -0.21
C ALA A 4 -8.11 -3.53 0.75
N LEU A 5 -7.99 -4.59 1.52
CA LEU A 5 -8.79 -4.86 2.71
C LEU A 5 -7.96 -4.55 3.97
N HIS A 6 -8.60 -4.55 5.14
CA HIS A 6 -7.89 -4.40 6.41
C HIS A 6 -6.68 -5.34 6.58
N PRO A 7 -6.76 -6.66 6.28
CA PRO A 7 -5.61 -7.56 6.43
C PRO A 7 -4.52 -7.40 5.37
N SER A 8 -4.74 -6.61 4.30
CA SER A 8 -3.78 -6.49 3.19
C SER A 8 -2.43 -5.87 3.59
N PHE A 9 -2.35 -5.21 4.76
CA PHE A 9 -1.11 -4.64 5.32
C PHE A 9 -0.32 -5.63 6.19
N THR A 10 -0.66 -6.90 6.12
CA THR A 10 0.00 -8.02 6.81
C THR A 10 0.17 -9.18 5.85
N ASP A 11 0.87 -10.23 6.27
CA ASP A 11 1.00 -11.45 5.46
C ASP A 11 -0.30 -12.28 5.40
N TYR A 12 -1.34 -11.93 6.18
CA TYR A 12 -2.56 -12.70 6.32
C TYR A 12 -3.33 -12.87 4.99
N ASP A 13 -3.54 -11.77 4.26
CA ASP A 13 -4.23 -11.78 2.95
C ASP A 13 -3.45 -12.61 1.92
N MET A 14 -2.13 -12.41 1.82
CA MET A 14 -1.27 -13.19 0.93
C MET A 14 -1.28 -14.69 1.26
N LEU A 15 -1.16 -15.05 2.54
CA LEU A 15 -1.15 -16.45 2.97
C LEU A 15 -2.49 -17.14 2.68
N LEU A 16 -3.62 -16.44 2.88
CA LEU A 16 -4.92 -16.98 2.53
C LEU A 16 -5.09 -17.18 1.02
N GLN A 17 -4.64 -16.23 0.20
CA GLN A 17 -4.65 -16.39 -1.25
C GLN A 17 -3.82 -17.61 -1.71
N GLN A 18 -2.66 -17.86 -1.08
CA GLN A 18 -1.85 -19.06 -1.35
C GLN A 18 -2.55 -20.37 -0.95
N LEU A 19 -3.43 -20.31 0.04
CA LEU A 19 -4.27 -21.43 0.47
C LEU A 19 -5.58 -21.54 -0.35
N GLY A 20 -5.77 -20.69 -1.36
CA GLY A 20 -6.97 -20.68 -2.20
C GLY A 20 -8.19 -20.02 -1.54
N VAL A 21 -7.99 -19.25 -0.47
CA VAL A 21 -9.03 -18.49 0.23
C VAL A 21 -9.00 -17.04 -0.23
N ASP A 22 -10.10 -16.58 -0.85
CA ASP A 22 -10.26 -15.19 -1.29
C ASP A 22 -11.10 -14.41 -0.25
N LEU A 23 -10.51 -13.31 0.24
CA LEU A 23 -11.18 -12.39 1.17
C LEU A 23 -12.05 -11.33 0.45
N GLY A 24 -12.08 -11.33 -0.88
CA GLY A 24 -12.78 -10.33 -1.70
C GLY A 24 -11.95 -9.08 -1.97
N GLY A 25 -10.62 -9.18 -1.87
CA GLY A 25 -9.69 -8.09 -2.14
C GLY A 25 -9.46 -7.86 -3.63
N GLY A 26 -9.14 -6.63 -4.01
CA GLY A 26 -8.78 -6.29 -5.40
C GLY A 26 -7.30 -6.48 -5.72
N LEU A 27 -6.47 -6.78 -4.72
CA LEU A 27 -5.03 -6.96 -4.83
C LEU A 27 -4.68 -8.44 -4.83
N LYS A 28 -3.87 -8.85 -5.80
CA LYS A 28 -3.48 -10.24 -5.98
C LYS A 28 -2.06 -10.48 -5.49
N GLU A 29 -1.80 -11.72 -5.08
CA GLU A 29 -0.46 -12.22 -4.79
C GLU A 29 0.26 -11.36 -3.74
N THR A 30 1.47 -10.90 -4.02
CA THR A 30 2.30 -10.10 -3.11
C THR A 30 2.07 -8.60 -3.24
N ARG A 31 1.12 -8.16 -4.08
CA ARG A 31 1.03 -6.74 -4.47
C ARG A 31 0.79 -5.80 -3.28
N SER A 32 -0.04 -6.21 -2.33
CA SER A 32 -0.28 -5.45 -1.10
C SER A 32 0.97 -5.36 -0.21
N MET A 33 1.74 -6.44 -0.13
CA MET A 33 2.99 -6.51 0.64
C MET A 33 4.07 -5.63 0.02
N ASP A 34 4.22 -5.66 -1.30
CA ASP A 34 5.23 -4.88 -2.02
C ASP A 34 4.99 -3.38 -1.83
N ILE A 35 3.73 -2.95 -1.92
CA ILE A 35 3.34 -1.56 -1.70
C ILE A 35 3.53 -1.18 -0.23
N THR A 36 3.13 -2.04 0.71
CA THR A 36 3.30 -1.77 2.14
C THR A 36 4.78 -1.61 2.49
N ARG A 37 5.64 -2.52 2.02
CA ARG A 37 7.09 -2.48 2.28
C ARG A 37 7.72 -1.21 1.74
N GLU A 38 7.40 -0.84 0.51
CA GLU A 38 7.97 0.36 -0.11
C GLU A 38 7.56 1.63 0.64
N TYR A 39 6.28 1.80 0.98
CA TYR A 39 5.79 3.00 1.65
C TYR A 39 6.27 3.10 3.10
N VAL A 40 6.38 1.97 3.81
CA VAL A 40 6.97 1.93 5.16
C VAL A 40 8.46 2.24 5.11
N ALA A 41 9.20 1.69 4.14
CA ALA A 41 10.61 1.99 3.95
C ALA A 41 10.82 3.47 3.61
N ALA A 42 10.00 4.03 2.70
CA ALA A 42 10.02 5.45 2.36
C ALA A 42 9.78 6.34 3.59
N PHE A 43 8.81 6.00 4.44
CA PHE A 43 8.59 6.74 5.68
C PHE A 43 9.84 6.77 6.57
N PHE A 44 10.47 5.61 6.82
CA PHE A 44 11.66 5.56 7.66
C PHE A 44 12.90 6.18 6.99
N ASP A 45 13.06 6.04 5.69
CA ASP A 45 14.15 6.70 4.96
C ASP A 45 14.03 8.22 5.05
N LEU A 46 12.82 8.77 5.00
CA LEU A 46 12.59 10.20 5.21
C LEU A 46 12.91 10.62 6.65
N HIS A 47 12.30 9.98 7.63
CA HIS A 47 12.32 10.46 9.01
C HIS A 47 13.54 10.03 9.83
N LEU A 48 14.16 8.91 9.50
CA LEU A 48 15.31 8.39 10.24
C LEU A 48 16.64 8.57 9.50
N ARG A 49 16.59 8.76 8.18
CA ARG A 49 17.80 8.91 7.35
C ARG A 49 17.87 10.22 6.56
N GLY A 50 16.86 11.08 6.67
CA GLY A 50 16.82 12.38 5.99
C GLY A 50 16.83 12.29 4.46
N LYS A 51 16.43 11.15 3.89
CA LYS A 51 16.39 10.95 2.44
C LYS A 51 15.04 11.42 1.90
N PRO A 52 14.99 12.36 0.94
CA PRO A 52 13.74 12.76 0.31
C PRO A 52 13.04 11.57 -0.34
N GLN A 53 11.72 11.45 -0.14
CA GLN A 53 10.94 10.28 -0.54
C GLN A 53 9.70 10.71 -1.34
N PRO A 54 9.84 10.89 -2.66
CA PRO A 54 8.74 11.37 -3.52
C PRO A 54 7.48 10.49 -3.50
N LEU A 55 7.61 9.22 -3.09
CA LEU A 55 6.48 8.31 -2.90
C LEU A 55 5.48 8.81 -1.85
N LEU A 56 5.92 9.64 -0.91
CA LEU A 56 5.09 10.19 0.16
C LEU A 56 4.46 11.54 -0.19
N ASP A 57 4.83 12.14 -1.32
CA ASP A 57 4.41 13.50 -1.68
C ASP A 57 3.49 13.54 -2.90
N LYS A 58 3.50 12.51 -3.75
CA LYS A 58 2.73 12.48 -5.00
C LYS A 58 2.37 11.06 -5.43
N PRO A 59 1.33 10.91 -6.27
CA PRO A 59 1.01 9.64 -6.90
C PRO A 59 2.20 9.04 -7.66
N SER A 60 2.35 7.73 -7.59
CA SER A 60 3.39 6.97 -8.27
C SER A 60 2.79 6.10 -9.37
N PRO A 61 3.21 6.22 -10.64
CA PRO A 61 2.80 5.29 -11.70
C PRO A 61 3.19 3.84 -11.43
N ARG A 62 4.18 3.61 -10.55
CA ARG A 62 4.61 2.27 -10.11
C ARG A 62 3.64 1.67 -9.08
N TYR A 63 2.92 2.51 -8.34
CA TYR A 63 1.97 2.13 -7.29
C TYR A 63 0.62 2.84 -7.48
N PRO A 64 -0.09 2.58 -8.60
CA PRO A 64 -1.35 3.25 -8.94
C PRO A 64 -2.48 3.00 -7.92
N GLU A 65 -2.32 2.02 -7.03
CA GLU A 65 -3.26 1.69 -5.97
C GLU A 65 -3.21 2.70 -4.81
N VAL A 66 -2.11 3.45 -4.66
CA VAL A 66 -1.98 4.45 -3.60
C VAL A 66 -2.49 5.80 -4.09
N GLN A 67 -3.49 6.33 -3.38
CA GLN A 67 -4.10 7.62 -3.64
C GLN A 67 -3.88 8.54 -2.44
N PHE A 68 -3.67 9.82 -2.70
CA PHE A 68 -3.54 10.86 -1.70
C PHE A 68 -4.86 11.59 -1.55
N CYS A 69 -5.43 11.54 -0.35
CA CYS A 69 -6.71 12.18 -0.05
C CYS A 69 -6.46 13.50 0.65
N ALA A 70 -7.08 14.57 0.17
CA ALA A 70 -7.14 15.81 0.93
C ALA A 70 -8.21 15.68 2.02
N SER A 71 -7.96 16.24 3.20
CA SER A 71 -8.93 16.24 4.32
C SER A 71 -10.25 16.97 4.01
N SER A 72 -10.33 17.67 2.88
CA SER A 72 -11.50 18.42 2.41
C SER A 72 -12.24 17.75 1.24
N ALA A 73 -11.74 16.63 0.70
CA ALA A 73 -12.39 15.96 -0.42
C ALA A 73 -13.38 14.90 0.10
N GLU A 74 -14.61 14.91 -0.41
CA GLU A 74 -15.66 13.94 -0.04
C GLU A 74 -15.31 12.49 -0.42
N ASN A 75 -14.30 12.25 -1.27
CA ASN A 75 -13.79 10.93 -1.61
C ASN A 75 -12.28 10.92 -1.87
N CYS A 76 -11.70 9.72 -1.69
CA CYS A 76 -10.54 9.20 -2.39
C CYS A 76 -11.03 8.23 -3.49
#